data_AF-S9QTE3-F1
#
_entry.id   AF-S9QTE3-F1
#
_cell.length_a   1.000
_cell.length_b   1.000
_cell.length_c   1.000
_cell.angle_alpha   90.00
_cell.angle_beta   90.00
_cell.angle_gamma   90.00
#
_symmetry.space_group_name_H-M   'P 1'
#
loop_
_entity.id
_entity.type
_entity.pdbx_description
1 polymer ?
#
loop_
_entity_poly.entity_id
_entity_poly.type
_entity_poly.pdbx_seq_one_letter_code
_entity_poly.pdbx_strand_id
1 'polypeptide(L)' 'MELHAELVPFDAHLAQEMSDRAVAVVRASEAGEWLPRAAAEPTAVLCRGGMAAGKWHAPCAWAKRCWG' A
#
# COMPACT_ATOMS: atom_id res chain seq x y z
N MET A 1 2.92 14.15 28.72
CA MET A 1 2.64 13.26 27.57
C MET A 1 1.56 12.30 28.04
N GLU A 2 0.41 12.31 27.37
CA GLU A 2 -0.73 11.46 27.67
C GLU A 2 -0.75 10.29 26.68
N LEU A 3 -0.92 9.06 27.16
CA LEU A 3 -1.04 7.86 26.34
C LEU A 3 -2.47 7.34 26.44
N HIS A 4 -3.15 7.21 25.30
CA HIS A 4 -4.46 6.60 25.19
C HIS A 4 -4.33 5.18 24.65
N ALA A 5 -4.96 4.23 25.33
CA ALA A 5 -5.06 2.84 24.88
C ALA A 5 -6.52 2.47 24.71
N GLU A 6 -6.86 1.89 23.57
CA GLU A 6 -8.17 1.35 23.27
C GLU A 6 -8.10 -0.18 23.26
N LEU A 7 -9.06 -0.85 23.90
CA LEU A 7 -9.22 -2.28 23.79
C LEU A 7 -9.92 -2.59 22.46
N VAL A 8 -9.15 -3.07 21.49
CA VAL A 8 -9.70 -3.57 20.23
C VAL A 8 -9.89 -5.08 20.34
N PRO A 9 -11.14 -5.59 20.43
CA PRO A 9 -11.39 -7.03 20.51
C PRO A 9 -10.98 -7.74 19.22
N PHE A 10 -10.55 -8.99 19.35
CA PHE A 10 -10.20 -9.80 18.19
C PHE A 10 -11.46 -10.24 17.43
N ASP A 11 -11.52 -9.88 16.15
CA ASP A 11 -12.51 -10.38 15.21
C ASP A 11 -11.85 -11.43 14.31
N ALA A 12 -12.17 -12.70 14.56
CA ALA A 12 -11.60 -13.83 13.81
C ALA A 12 -11.97 -13.81 12.33
N HIS A 13 -13.17 -13.32 11.98
CA HIS A 13 -13.63 -13.29 10.60
C HIS A 13 -12.90 -12.21 9.81
N LEU A 14 -12.84 -11.00 10.38
CA LEU A 14 -12.08 -9.90 9.78
C LEU A 14 -10.59 -10.27 9.64
N ALA A 15 -10.01 -10.90 10.67
CA ALA A 15 -8.62 -11.34 10.63
C ALA A 15 -8.36 -12.35 9.50
N GLN A 16 -9.24 -13.33 9.32
CA GLN A 16 -9.13 -14.29 8.22
C GLN A 16 -9.28 -13.61 6.86
N GLU A 17 -10.27 -12.73 6.69
CA GLU A 17 -10.50 -12.02 5.43
C GLU A 17 -9.28 -11.18 5.01
N MET A 18 -8.69 -10.43 5.95
CA MET A 18 -7.49 -9.65 5.67
C MET A 18 -6.29 -10.54 5.37
N SER A 19 -6.18 -11.71 6.02
CA SER A 19 -5.12 -12.68 5.74
C SER A 19 -5.25 -13.28 4.34
N ASP A 20 -6.46 -13.63 3.92
CA ASP A 20 -6.72 -14.17 2.57
C ASP A 20 -6.37 -13.15 1.48
N ARG A 21 -6.70 -11.87 1.71
CA ARG A 21 -6.31 -10.76 0.82
C ARG A 21 -4.79 -10.61 0.72
N ALA A 22 -4.08 -10.74 1.85
CA ALA A 22 -2.62 -10.67 1.86
C ALA A 22 -1.99 -11.84 1.08
N VAL A 23 -2.52 -13.06 1.22
CA VAL A 23 -2.08 -14.23 0.45
C VAL A 23 -2.24 -13.99 -1.05
N ALA A 24 -3.34 -13.37 -1.49
CA ALA A 24 -3.55 -13.04 -2.90
C ALA A 24 -2.47 -12.08 -3.43
N VAL A 25 -2.12 -11.04 -2.68
CA VAL A 25 -1.07 -10.07 -3.06
C VAL A 25 0.30 -10.75 -3.16
N VAL A 26 0.65 -11.62 -2.21
CA VAL A 26 1.94 -12.33 -2.21
C VAL A 26 2.04 -13.24 -3.43
N ARG A 27 1.03 -14.06 -3.69
CA ARG A 27 1.03 -14.98 -4.83
C ARG A 27 1.12 -14.26 -6.17
N ALA A 28 0.35 -13.19 -6.34
CA ALA A 28 0.40 -12.37 -7.56
C ALA A 28 1.78 -11.73 -7.74
N SER A 29 2.42 -11.30 -6.64
CA SER A 29 3.79 -10.77 -6.68
C SER A 29 4.82 -11.84 -7.07
N GLU A 30 4.72 -13.05 -6.52
CA GLU A 30 5.58 -14.19 -6.87
C GLU A 30 5.40 -14.61 -8.35
N ALA A 31 4.17 -14.53 -8.87
CA ALA A 31 3.87 -14.77 -10.27
C ALA A 31 4.30 -13.62 -11.21
N GLY A 32 4.78 -12.50 -10.67
CA GLY A 32 5.15 -11.32 -11.44
C GLY A 32 3.95 -10.60 -12.07
N GLU A 33 2.75 -10.82 -11.54
CA GLU A 33 1.53 -10.17 -12.00
C GLU A 33 1.58 -8.66 -11.77
N TRP A 34 0.87 -7.94 -12.63
CA TRP A 34 0.73 -6.51 -12.51
C TRP A 34 -0.44 -6.16 -11.60
N LEU A 35 -0.14 -5.82 -10.35
CA LEU A 35 -1.15 -5.43 -9.36
C LEU A 35 -1.79 -4.07 -9.69
N PRO A 36 -3.00 -3.79 -9.17
CA PRO A 36 -3.64 -2.50 -9.32
C PRO A 36 -2.74 -1.35 -8.88
N ARG A 37 -2.80 -0.22 -9.60
CA ARG A 37 -2.06 0.99 -9.25
C ARG A 37 -2.57 1.57 -7.95
N ALA A 38 -1.65 1.96 -7.07
CA ALA A 38 -1.99 2.66 -5.82
C ALA A 38 -2.39 4.13 -6.05
N ALA A 39 -2.13 4.69 -7.24
CA ALA A 39 -2.46 6.05 -7.61
C ALA A 39 -3.40 6.07 -8.83
N ALA A 40 -4.30 7.05 -8.85
CA ALA A 40 -5.24 7.26 -9.95
C ALA A 40 -4.62 8.03 -11.13
N GLU A 41 -3.50 8.73 -10.91
CA GLU A 41 -2.87 9.61 -11.91
C GLU A 41 -1.34 9.70 -11.70
N PRO A 42 -0.54 9.99 -12.76
CA PRO A 42 0.92 9.90 -12.74
C PRO A 42 1.65 11.02 -11.95
N THR A 43 0.98 12.15 -11.72
CA THR A 43 1.49 13.29 -10.95
C THR A 43 1.30 13.16 -9.44
N ALA A 44 0.64 12.09 -8.99
CA ALA A 44 0.45 11.80 -7.57
C ALA A 44 1.82 11.79 -6.87
N VAL A 45 1.88 12.35 -5.66
CA VAL A 45 3.15 12.45 -4.90
C VAL A 45 3.83 11.08 -4.79
N LEU A 46 3.04 10.02 -4.58
CA LEU A 46 3.49 8.63 -4.57
C LEU A 46 4.22 8.18 -5.85
N CYS A 47 3.84 8.71 -7.02
CA CYS A 47 4.45 8.38 -8.31
C CYS A 47 5.59 9.33 -8.68
N ARG A 48 5.37 10.64 -8.59
CA ARG A 48 6.33 11.67 -9.02
C ARG A 48 7.48 11.88 -8.01
N GLY A 49 7.30 11.49 -6.76
CA GLY A 49 8.19 11.86 -5.68
C GLY A 49 7.85 13.23 -5.13
N GLY A 50 8.14 13.44 -3.85
CA GLY A 50 7.80 14.68 -3.17
C GLY A 50 7.79 14.56 -1.65
N MET A 51 7.29 15.61 -1.01
CA MET A 51 7.11 15.64 0.44
C MET A 51 5.75 15.05 0.81
N ALA A 52 5.74 13.98 1.59
CA ALA A 52 4.53 13.38 2.13
C ALA A 52 4.78 12.89 3.56
N ALA A 53 3.83 13.11 4.46
CA ALA A 53 3.94 12.70 5.88
C ALA A 53 5.27 13.13 6.55
N GLY A 54 5.70 14.38 6.32
CA GLY A 54 6.89 14.96 6.95
C GLY A 54 8.24 14.45 6.41
N LYS A 55 8.25 13.62 5.37
CA LYS A 55 9.48 13.14 4.73
C LYS A 55 9.44 13.31 3.22
N TRP A 56 10.60 13.61 2.64
CA TRP A 56 10.78 13.56 1.20
C TRP A 56 10.99 12.11 0.75
N HIS A 57 10.42 11.74 -0.39
CA HIS A 57 10.72 10.47 -1.06
C HIS A 57 10.97 10.66 -2.55
N ALA A 58 11.78 9.77 -3.12
CA ALA A 58 12.12 9.77 -4.54
C ALA A 58 10.92 9.37 -5.43
N PRO A 59 10.95 9.70 -6.74
CA PRO A 59 9.97 9.19 -7.70
C PRO A 59 9.88 7.67 -7.69
N CYS A 60 8.68 7.13 -7.91
CA CYS A 60 8.46 5.69 -7.93
C CYS A 60 9.20 5.03 -9.10
N ALA A 61 10.00 4.01 -8.82
CA ALA A 61 10.76 3.27 -9.84
C ALA A 61 9.85 2.61 -10.91
N TRP A 62 8.60 2.33 -10.55
CA TRP A 62 7.61 1.69 -11.42
C TRP A 62 6.74 2.68 -12.19
N ALA A 63 6.91 4.00 -12.00
CA ALA A 63 6.04 5.02 -12.60
C ALA A 63 5.95 4.92 -14.13
N LYS A 64 7.07 4.66 -14.82
CA LYS A 64 7.07 4.42 -16.27
C LYS A 64 6.24 3.21 -16.63
N ARG A 65 6.48 2.06 -16.00
CA ARG A 65 5.69 0.84 -16.26
C ARG A 65 4.20 1.00 -15.92
N CYS A 66 3.83 1.82 -14.94
CA CYS A 66 2.45 2.13 -14.59
C CYS A 66 1.72 3.01 -15.61
N TRP A 67 2.42 3.94 -16.27
CA TRP A 67 1.80 5.08 -16.97
C TRP A 67 2.31 5.31 -18.41
N GLY A 68 3.35 4.59 -18.86
CA GLY A 68 4.05 4.80 -20.14
C GLY A 68 5.56 4.76 -19.97
#